data_AF-A0A2G9YB04-F1
#
_entry.id   AF-A0A2G9YB04-F1
#
_cell.length_a   1.000
_cell.length_b   1.000
_cell.length_c   1.000
_cell.angle_alpha   90.00
_cell.angle_beta   90.00
_cell.angle_gamma   90.00
#
_symmetry.space_group_name_H-M   'P 1'
#
loop_
_entity.id
_entity.type
_entity.pdbx_description
1 polymer ?
#
loop_
_entity_poly.entity_id
_entity_poly.type
_entity_poly.pdbx_seq_one_letter_code
_entity_poly.pdbx_strand_id
1 'polypeptide(L)'
;LLGQNVNSYQDPQNGVDFPNLMARAARIAGILRLGFLTSHPKDVSTRLFEVMAENKNIYKHLHLPLQSGSDKILSAMNRKYTAEHYRGMITEARRLIPNLSLTSDVIVGFSGETEADFQDT
;
A
#
# COMPACT_ATOMS: atom_id res chain seq x y z
N LEU A 1 7.51 11.00 -2.91
CA LEU A 1 6.33 11.31 -3.73
C LEU A 1 5.12 11.36 -2.81
N LEU A 2 4.26 12.38 -2.95
CA LEU A 2 3.09 12.60 -2.10
C LEU A 2 1.87 12.84 -2.98
N GLY A 3 0.71 12.43 -2.48
CA GLY A 3 -0.60 12.61 -3.11
C GLY A 3 -1.71 12.15 -2.16
N GLN A 4 -2.96 12.19 -2.61
CA GLN A 4 -4.07 11.59 -1.83
C GLN A 4 -4.07 10.06 -1.92
N ASN A 5 -3.90 9.53 -3.13
CA ASN A 5 -3.64 8.12 -3.40
C ASN A 5 -2.57 8.05 -4.50
N VAL A 6 -1.31 7.81 -4.13
CA VAL A 6 -0.23 7.82 -5.12
C VAL A 6 -0.33 6.63 -6.08
N ASN A 7 -0.96 5.54 -5.68
CA ASN A 7 -1.12 4.34 -6.49
C ASN A 7 -2.04 4.54 -7.71
N SER A 8 -2.93 5.54 -7.67
CA SER A 8 -3.78 5.90 -8.82
C SER A 8 -3.10 6.86 -9.81
N TYR A 9 -1.81 7.17 -9.62
CA TYR A 9 -1.09 8.02 -10.57
C TYR A 9 -1.06 7.40 -11.96
N GLN A 10 -1.46 8.20 -12.95
CA GLN A 10 -1.35 7.88 -14.36
C GLN A 10 -1.00 9.15 -15.13
N ASP A 11 0.10 9.12 -15.87
CA ASP A 11 0.48 10.19 -16.78
C ASP A 11 -0.45 10.16 -18.02
N PRO A 12 -1.27 11.20 -18.26
CA PRO A 12 -2.21 11.22 -19.37
C PRO A 12 -1.53 11.35 -20.74
N GLN A 13 -0.27 11.81 -20.79
CA GLN A 13 0.45 12.02 -22.04
C GLN A 13 1.30 10.81 -22.42
N ASN A 14 1.98 10.21 -21.44
CA ASN A 14 2.95 9.14 -21.69
C ASN A 14 2.48 7.76 -21.20
N GLY A 15 1.31 7.67 -20.57
CA GLY A 15 0.73 6.41 -20.07
C GLY A 15 1.53 5.77 -18.91
N VAL A 16 2.39 6.54 -18.25
CA VAL A 16 3.24 6.06 -17.16
C VAL A 16 2.42 5.90 -15.89
N ASP A 17 2.42 4.70 -15.33
CA ASP A 17 1.80 4.38 -14.04
C ASP A 17 2.77 4.65 -12.86
N PHE A 18 2.24 4.52 -11.64
CA PHE A 18 3.03 4.80 -10.43
C PHE A 18 4.30 3.94 -10.28
N PRO A 19 4.27 2.60 -10.47
CA PRO A 19 5.48 1.79 -10.43
C PRO A 19 6.55 2.23 -11.43
N ASN A 20 6.16 2.57 -12.68
CA ASN A 20 7.10 3.03 -13.68
C ASN A 20 7.65 4.43 -13.36
N LEU A 21 6.83 5.31 -12.76
CA LEU A 21 7.31 6.59 -12.25
C LEU A 21 8.38 6.38 -11.17
N MET A 22 8.14 5.48 -10.21
CA MET A 22 9.10 5.15 -9.15
C MET A 22 10.42 4.60 -9.74
N ALA A 23 10.34 3.69 -10.72
CA ALA A 23 11.51 3.13 -11.39
C ALA A 23 12.31 4.21 -12.15
N ARG A 24 11.62 5.14 -12.82
CA ARG A 24 12.27 6.27 -13.52
C ARG A 24 12.93 7.22 -12.53
N ALA A 25 12.23 7.59 -11.46
CA ALA A 25 12.74 8.48 -10.42
C ALA A 25 13.97 7.89 -9.72
N ALA A 26 13.98 6.59 -9.44
CA ALA A 26 15.10 5.91 -8.81
C ALA A 26 16.41 5.98 -9.63
N ARG A 27 16.34 6.22 -10.94
CA ARG A 27 17.50 6.33 -11.85
C ARG A 27 18.04 7.76 -11.99
N ILE A 28 17.35 8.76 -11.43
CA ILE A 28 17.79 10.16 -11.52
C ILE A 28 19.06 10.34 -10.67
N ALA A 29 20.13 10.81 -11.31
CA ALA A 29 21.39 11.10 -10.64
C ALA A 29 21.18 12.11 -9.50
N GLY A 30 21.75 11.82 -8.32
CA GLY A 30 21.61 12.66 -7.12
C GLY A 30 20.46 12.27 -6.19
N ILE A 31 19.52 11.41 -6.60
CA ILE A 31 18.48 10.88 -5.69
C ILE A 31 19.07 9.75 -4.85
N LEU A 32 19.51 10.11 -3.64
CA LEU A 32 20.08 9.15 -2.68
C LEU A 32 19.02 8.25 -2.03
N ARG A 33 17.80 8.77 -1.85
CA ARG A 33 16.70 8.12 -1.15
C ARG A 33 15.37 8.54 -1.75
N LEU A 34 14.55 7.55 -2.10
CA LEU A 34 13.24 7.72 -2.71
C LEU A 34 12.20 6.97 -1.88
N GLY A 35 11.11 7.65 -1.55
CA GLY A 35 9.97 7.04 -0.86
C GLY A 35 8.67 7.66 -1.34
N PHE A 36 7.58 7.03 -0.93
CA PHE A 36 6.24 7.55 -1.11
C PHE A 36 5.44 7.35 0.17
N LEU A 37 4.40 8.16 0.31
CA LEU A 37 3.42 8.06 1.37
C LEU A 37 2.04 8.12 0.69
N THR A 38 1.04 7.51 1.32
CA THR A 38 -0.37 7.36 0.88
C THR A 38 -0.62 6.27 -0.17
N SER A 39 -0.63 5.02 0.28
CA SER A 39 -1.12 3.89 -0.51
C SER A 39 -2.52 3.46 -0.09
N HIS A 40 -3.33 3.10 -1.07
CA HIS A 40 -4.61 2.46 -0.84
C HIS A 40 -4.50 0.96 -1.12
N PRO A 41 -4.93 0.06 -0.21
CA PRO A 41 -4.77 -1.39 -0.37
C PRO A 41 -5.28 -1.92 -1.72
N LYS A 42 -6.40 -1.40 -2.21
CA LYS A 42 -6.97 -1.79 -3.51
C LYS A 42 -6.03 -1.58 -4.71
N ASP A 43 -5.17 -0.56 -4.66
CA ASP A 43 -4.43 -0.07 -5.83
C ASP A 43 -2.94 -0.43 -5.76
N VAL A 44 -2.52 -1.18 -4.75
CA VAL A 44 -1.15 -1.68 -4.66
C VAL A 44 -0.99 -2.90 -5.55
N SER A 45 0.01 -2.86 -6.43
CA SER A 45 0.30 -3.93 -7.38
C SER A 45 1.59 -4.67 -7.03
N THR A 46 1.71 -5.94 -7.40
CA THR A 46 2.96 -6.71 -7.31
C THR A 46 4.11 -5.98 -8.01
N ARG A 47 3.82 -5.31 -9.13
CA ARG A 47 4.82 -4.52 -9.86
C ARG A 47 5.44 -3.41 -9.01
N LEU A 48 4.68 -2.78 -8.12
CA LEU A 48 5.23 -1.80 -7.19
C LEU A 48 6.25 -2.44 -6.24
N PHE A 49 5.95 -3.63 -5.72
CA PHE A 49 6.85 -4.36 -4.83
C PHE A 49 8.13 -4.80 -5.54
N GLU A 50 8.05 -5.26 -6.79
CA GLU A 50 9.22 -5.56 -7.62
C GLU A 50 10.12 -4.34 -7.80
N VAL A 51 9.54 -3.20 -8.21
CA VAL A 51 10.28 -1.94 -8.37
C VAL A 51 10.92 -1.52 -7.06
N MET A 52 10.19 -1.62 -5.95
CA MET A 52 10.75 -1.38 -4.63
C MET A 52 11.93 -2.32 -4.37
N ALA A 53 11.81 -3.64 -4.59
CA ALA A 53 12.85 -4.62 -4.34
C ALA A 53 14.12 -4.38 -5.19
N GLU A 54 13.96 -4.11 -6.48
CA GLU A 54 15.04 -3.93 -7.47
C GLU A 54 15.93 -2.71 -7.18
N ASN A 55 15.37 -1.65 -6.56
CA ASN A 55 16.05 -0.36 -6.44
C ASN A 55 16.53 -0.09 -5.01
N LYS A 56 17.85 -0.01 -4.81
CA LYS A 56 18.48 0.16 -3.47
C LYS A 56 18.15 1.49 -2.80
N ASN A 57 17.96 2.56 -3.57
CA ASN A 57 17.62 3.89 -3.06
C ASN A 57 16.13 4.05 -2.73
N ILE A 58 15.26 3.07 -3.06
CA ILE A 58 13.85 3.09 -2.64
C ILE A 58 13.73 2.52 -1.22
N TYR A 59 13.11 3.27 -0.31
CA TYR A 59 12.84 2.82 1.05
C TYR A 59 11.99 1.54 1.07
N LYS A 60 12.39 0.56 1.89
CA LYS A 60 11.64 -0.67 2.14
C LYS A 60 10.60 -0.46 3.25
N HIS A 61 9.82 0.60 3.11
CA HIS A 61 8.75 0.96 4.02
C HIS A 61 7.45 1.13 3.25
N LEU A 62 6.40 0.49 3.73
CA LEU A 62 5.06 0.58 3.16
C LEU A 62 4.10 1.05 4.25
N HIS A 63 3.42 2.16 4.00
CA HIS A 63 2.29 2.59 4.79
C HIS A 63 1.00 2.18 4.07
N LEU A 64 0.27 1.21 4.64
CA LEU A 64 -0.90 0.60 4.02
C LEU A 64 -2.04 0.50 5.03
N PRO A 65 -3.01 1.42 5.01
CA PRO A 65 -4.08 1.43 6.01
C PRO A 65 -4.99 0.19 5.90
N LEU A 66 -5.02 -0.62 6.96
CA LEU A 66 -5.93 -1.76 7.11
C LEU A 66 -7.35 -1.28 7.42
N GLN A 67 -7.46 -0.33 8.34
CA GLN A 67 -8.69 0.25 8.90
C GLN A 67 -9.43 -0.69 9.86
N SER A 68 -9.74 -1.94 9.46
CA SER A 68 -10.34 -2.97 10.31
C SER A 68 -9.98 -4.37 9.79
N GLY A 69 -9.98 -5.37 10.66
CA GLY A 69 -9.85 -6.79 10.26
C GLY A 69 -11.17 -7.49 9.98
N SER A 70 -12.32 -6.85 10.28
CA SER A 70 -13.64 -7.39 9.94
C SER A 70 -14.07 -7.00 8.53
N ASP A 71 -14.34 -8.00 7.68
CA ASP A 71 -14.84 -7.78 6.32
C ASP A 71 -16.20 -7.07 6.29
N LYS A 72 -17.03 -7.29 7.30
CA LYS A 72 -18.30 -6.58 7.48
C LYS A 72 -18.05 -5.08 7.68
N ILE A 73 -17.11 -4.73 8.57
CA ILE A 73 -16.78 -3.33 8.87
C ILE A 73 -16.03 -2.67 7.72
N LEU A 74 -15.09 -3.37 7.08
CA LEU A 74 -14.43 -2.91 5.86
C LEU A 74 -15.45 -2.57 4.76
N SER A 75 -16.44 -3.43 4.54
CA SER A 75 -17.52 -3.18 3.58
C SER A 75 -18.37 -1.96 3.97
N ALA A 76 -18.70 -1.80 5.25
CA ALA A 76 -19.44 -0.65 5.76
C ALA A 76 -18.66 0.67 5.63
N MET A 77 -17.33 0.63 5.72
CA MET A 77 -16.42 1.74 5.40
C MET A 77 -16.24 1.98 3.89
N ASN A 78 -16.98 1.26 3.03
CA ASN A 78 -16.87 1.28 1.57
C ASN A 78 -15.47 0.87 1.05
N ARG A 79 -14.73 0.05 1.82
CA ARG A 79 -13.48 -0.56 1.36
C ARG A 79 -13.79 -1.67 0.37
N LYS A 80 -12.97 -1.77 -0.68
CA LYS A 80 -13.13 -2.74 -1.79
C LYS A 80 -12.11 -3.87 -1.70
N TYR A 81 -11.76 -4.27 -0.48
CA TYR A 81 -10.85 -5.36 -0.16
C TYR A 81 -11.31 -6.05 1.13
N THR A 82 -10.88 -7.29 1.32
CA THR A 82 -11.08 -8.09 2.54
C THR A 82 -9.81 -8.13 3.37
N ALA A 83 -9.91 -8.54 4.64
CA ALA A 83 -8.76 -8.82 5.50
C ALA A 83 -7.86 -9.91 4.89
N GLU A 84 -8.43 -10.92 4.24
CA GLU A 84 -7.67 -11.94 3.52
C GLU A 84 -6.87 -11.35 2.35
N HIS A 85 -7.50 -10.50 1.52
CA HIS A 85 -6.81 -9.81 0.44
C HIS A 85 -5.63 -9.00 1.00
N TYR A 86 -5.87 -8.22 2.05
CA TYR A 86 -4.83 -7.44 2.71
C TYR A 86 -3.65 -8.32 3.16
N ARG A 87 -3.92 -9.43 3.87
CA ARG A 87 -2.88 -10.39 4.28
C ARG A 87 -2.12 -10.98 3.10
N GLY A 88 -2.80 -11.29 2.00
CA GLY A 88 -2.20 -11.77 0.76
C GLY A 88 -1.21 -10.77 0.18
N MET A 89 -1.58 -9.48 0.11
CA MET A 89 -0.69 -8.42 -0.36
C MET A 89 0.55 -8.26 0.52
N ILE A 90 0.40 -8.28 1.85
CA ILE A 90 1.54 -8.18 2.76
C ILE A 90 2.46 -9.40 2.64
N THR A 91 1.89 -10.58 2.45
CA THR A 91 2.66 -11.83 2.24
C THR A 91 3.50 -11.73 0.98
N GLU A 92 2.92 -11.29 -0.13
CA GLU A 92 3.64 -11.11 -1.39
C GLU A 92 4.72 -10.02 -1.29
N ALA A 93 4.40 -8.90 -0.64
CA ALA A 93 5.35 -7.82 -0.43
C ALA A 93 6.56 -8.27 0.40
N ARG A 94 6.34 -9.03 1.47
CA ARG A 94 7.41 -9.60 2.32
C ARG A 94 8.19 -10.70 1.62
N ARG A 95 7.57 -11.46 0.71
CA ARG A 95 8.27 -12.46 -0.12
C ARG A 95 9.32 -11.80 -1.01
N LEU A 96 8.98 -10.67 -1.61
CA LEU A 96 9.88 -9.89 -2.49
C LEU A 96 10.85 -9.01 -1.69
N ILE A 97 10.43 -8.53 -0.51
CA ILE A 97 11.18 -7.62 0.35
C ILE A 97 11.15 -8.16 1.79
N PRO A 98 12.05 -9.12 2.15
CA PRO A 98 12.01 -9.78 3.46
C PRO A 98 12.11 -8.84 4.67
N ASN A 99 12.76 -7.68 4.50
CA ASN A 99 12.93 -6.66 5.54
C ASN A 99 11.94 -5.49 5.42
N LEU A 100 10.79 -5.70 4.76
CA LEU A 100 9.77 -4.67 4.59
C LEU A 100 9.21 -4.21 5.95
N SER A 101 9.38 -2.93 6.24
CA SER A 101 8.69 -2.26 7.34
C SER A 101 7.27 -1.90 6.89
N LEU A 102 6.27 -2.22 7.72
CA LEU A 102 4.86 -1.93 7.48
C LEU A 102 4.35 -0.99 8.57
N THR A 103 3.63 0.06 8.17
CA THR A 103 2.74 0.82 9.06
C THR A 103 1.32 0.79 8.53
N SER A 104 0.35 0.95 9.42
CA SER A 104 -1.07 0.86 9.10
C SER A 104 -1.86 1.70 10.09
N ASP A 105 -3.00 2.21 9.64
CA ASP A 105 -3.99 2.87 10.49
C ASP A 105 -5.14 1.91 10.77
N VAL A 106 -5.70 2.01 11.97
CA VAL A 106 -6.85 1.21 12.45
C VAL A 106 -7.89 2.16 13.03
N ILE A 107 -9.16 1.90 12.75
CA ILE A 107 -10.32 2.62 13.28
C ILE A 107 -11.10 1.63 14.14
N VAL A 108 -11.31 1.97 15.40
CA VAL A 108 -12.09 1.19 16.37
C VAL A 108 -13.38 1.96 16.72
N GLY A 109 -14.42 1.24 17.13
CA GLY A 109 -15.72 1.83 17.46
C GLY A 109 -16.45 2.39 16.24
N PHE A 110 -16.26 1.79 15.05
CA PHE A 110 -17.01 2.18 13.87
C PHE A 110 -18.52 1.92 14.08
N SER A 111 -19.39 2.74 13.47
CA SER A 111 -20.83 2.59 13.59
C SER A 111 -21.28 1.18 13.14
N GLY A 112 -21.77 0.37 14.09
CA GLY A 112 -22.18 -1.03 13.84
C GLY A 112 -21.10 -2.09 14.08
N GLU A 113 -19.93 -1.69 14.59
CA GLU A 113 -18.89 -2.58 15.11
C GLU A 113 -19.40 -3.33 16.35
N THR A 114 -19.26 -4.65 16.30
CA THR A 114 -19.54 -5.55 17.43
C THR A 114 -18.24 -5.98 18.09
N GLU A 115 -18.32 -6.57 19.28
CA GLU A 115 -17.14 -7.15 19.94
C GLU A 115 -16.44 -8.19 19.05
N ALA A 116 -17.18 -9.01 18.30
CA ALA A 116 -16.59 -9.98 17.38
C ALA A 116 -15.82 -9.29 16.24
N ASP A 117 -16.36 -8.21 15.68
CA ASP A 117 -15.69 -7.42 14.64
C ASP A 117 -14.38 -6.79 15.15
N PHE A 118 -14.36 -6.38 16.43
CA PHE A 118 -13.18 -5.86 17.10
C PHE A 118 -12.13 -6.96 17.31
N GLN A 119 -12.52 -8.16 17.76
CA GLN A 119 -11.60 -9.29 17.93
C GLN A 119 -11.03 -9.83 16.62
N ASP A 120 -11.76 -9.65 15.50
CA ASP A 120 -11.26 -9.98 14.15
C ASP A 120 -10.17 -9.01 13.65
N THR A 121 -10.00 -7.85 14.30
CA THR A 121 -9.05 -6.78 13.92
C THR A 121 -7.70 -6.93 14.58
#